data_AF-A0A2V9N5F0-F1
#
_entry.id   AF-A0A2V9N5F0-F1
#
_cell.length_a   1.000
_cell.length_b   1.000
_cell.length_c   1.000
_cell.angle_alpha   90.00
_cell.angle_beta   90.00
_cell.angle_gamma   90.00
#
_symmetry.space_group_name_H-M   'P 1'
#
loop_
_entity.id
_entity.type
_entity.pdbx_description
1 polymer ?
#
loop_
_entity_poly.entity_id
_entity_poly.type
_entity_poly.pdbx_seq_one_letter_code
_entity_poly.pdbx_strand_id
1 'polypeptide(L)'
;VYLTPTEPFNLYLKISALAGLFLTSPYVLYQVWLFISPGLYRKEKKYAIPFMISTIFLFSAGGYFAYRIVYPAALDFLVRFGRQFTPMITIHEYTDLFLTVTLGLGLVFEMPILVFFLALMGVISAGWMWRNIRYAVLGIFIVAGALAPTPDVSSMIIFASPMLVLYGISIGIAWFVHPTQRRAREARKNA
;
A
#
# COMPACT_ATOMS: atom_id res chain seq x y z
N VAL A 1 6.26 -29.01 -3.51
CA VAL A 1 6.37 -30.16 -2.56
C VAL A 1 6.12 -29.65 -1.15
N TYR A 2 5.64 -30.47 -0.21
CA TYR A 2 5.66 -30.12 1.21
C TYR A 2 6.78 -30.91 1.92
N LEU A 3 7.53 -30.24 2.78
CA LEU A 3 8.68 -30.85 3.48
C LEU A 3 8.31 -31.30 4.89
N THR A 4 7.33 -30.64 5.50
CA THR A 4 6.87 -30.91 6.86
C THR A 4 5.38 -31.26 6.89
N PRO A 5 4.92 -32.11 7.82
CA PRO A 5 3.52 -32.51 7.90
C PRO A 5 2.58 -31.38 8.33
N THR A 6 3.10 -30.31 8.93
CA THR A 6 2.33 -29.14 9.37
C THR A 6 2.08 -28.12 8.26
N GLU A 7 2.79 -28.21 7.13
CA GLU A 7 2.67 -27.27 6.02
C GLU A 7 1.25 -27.13 5.44
N PRO A 8 0.52 -28.23 5.12
CA PRO A 8 -0.85 -28.11 4.62
C PRO A 8 -1.79 -27.45 5.61
N PHE A 9 -1.64 -27.71 6.91
CA PHE A 9 -2.43 -27.05 7.94
C PHE A 9 -2.15 -25.55 8.00
N ASN A 10 -0.87 -25.16 8.02
CA ASN A 10 -0.45 -23.76 8.01
C ASN A 10 -0.88 -23.02 6.74
N LEU A 11 -0.87 -23.69 5.59
CA LEU A 11 -1.38 -23.16 4.32
C LEU A 11 -2.84 -22.73 4.47
N TYR A 12 -3.72 -23.63 4.91
CA TYR A 12 -5.15 -23.33 5.06
C TYR A 12 -5.38 -22.23 6.10
N LEU A 13 -4.64 -22.25 7.21
CA LEU A 13 -4.73 -21.20 8.22
C LEU A 13 -4.36 -19.83 7.65
N LYS A 14 -3.22 -19.73 6.95
CA LYS A 14 -2.74 -18.46 6.40
C LYS A 14 -3.65 -17.92 5.28
N ILE A 15 -4.13 -18.80 4.40
CA ILE A 15 -5.06 -18.40 3.32
C ILE A 15 -6.40 -17.95 3.89
N SER A 16 -6.97 -18.68 4.85
CA SER A 16 -8.23 -18.28 5.50
C SER A 16 -8.07 -16.97 6.26
N ALA A 17 -6.94 -16.75 6.94
CA ALA A 17 -6.64 -15.49 7.60
C ALA A 17 -6.53 -14.32 6.59
N LEU A 18 -5.84 -14.51 5.47
CA LEU A 18 -5.74 -13.51 4.41
C LEU A 18 -7.12 -13.19 3.82
N ALA A 19 -7.89 -14.21 3.45
CA ALA A 19 -9.23 -14.05 2.91
C ALA A 19 -10.15 -13.33 3.91
N GLY A 20 -10.09 -13.70 5.18
CA GLY A 20 -10.82 -13.05 6.27
C GLY A 20 -10.43 -11.59 6.42
N LEU A 21 -9.15 -11.24 6.29
CA LEU A 21 -8.69 -9.85 6.32
C LEU A 21 -9.30 -9.04 5.16
N PHE A 22 -9.28 -9.55 3.93
CA PHE A 22 -9.89 -8.86 2.79
C PHE A 22 -11.40 -8.71 2.95
N LEU A 23 -12.09 -9.75 3.43
CA LEU A 23 -13.53 -9.72 3.67
C LEU A 23 -13.90 -8.70 4.76
N THR A 24 -13.10 -8.62 5.82
CA THR A 24 -13.33 -7.73 6.97
C THR A 24 -12.74 -6.33 6.75
N SER A 25 -11.92 -6.13 5.71
CA SER A 25 -11.26 -4.86 5.42
C SER A 25 -12.21 -3.67 5.39
N PRO A 26 -13.46 -3.73 4.84
CA PRO A 26 -14.35 -2.57 4.88
C PRO A 26 -14.72 -2.15 6.30
N TYR A 27 -14.88 -3.12 7.20
CA TYR A 27 -15.23 -2.87 8.59
C TYR A 27 -14.02 -2.36 9.38
N VAL A 28 -12.83 -2.94 9.19
CA VAL A 28 -11.59 -2.48 9.82
C VAL A 28 -11.28 -1.04 9.40
N LEU A 29 -11.34 -0.75 8.10
CA LEU A 29 -11.11 0.59 7.55
C LEU A 29 -12.14 1.60 8.07
N TYR A 30 -13.40 1.17 8.22
CA TYR A 30 -14.44 1.99 8.85
C TYR A 30 -14.13 2.32 10.31
N GLN A 31 -13.63 1.36 11.09
CA GLN A 31 -13.22 1.59 12.48
C GLN A 31 -12.00 2.52 12.58
N VAL A 32 -10.99 2.31 11.73
CA VAL A 32 -9.83 3.19 11.63
C VAL A 32 -10.29 4.61 11.30
N TRP A 33 -11.24 4.76 10.39
CA TRP A 33 -11.82 6.06 10.09
C TRP A 33 -12.56 6.67 11.28
N LEU A 34 -13.36 5.90 12.04
CA LEU A 34 -14.06 6.42 13.21
C LEU A 34 -13.08 6.97 14.25
N PHE A 35 -11.95 6.29 14.45
CA PHE A 35 -10.87 6.76 15.33
C PHE A 35 -10.24 8.07 14.85
N ILE A 36 -10.12 8.24 13.53
CA ILE A 36 -9.51 9.40 12.88
C ILE A 36 -10.49 10.59 12.76
N SER A 37 -11.78 10.32 12.55
CA SER A 37 -12.86 11.29 12.34
C SER A 37 -13.00 12.40 13.39
N PRO A 38 -12.74 12.21 14.70
CA PRO A 38 -12.77 13.32 15.66
C PRO A 38 -11.74 14.41 15.39
N GLY A 39 -10.65 14.10 14.65
CA GLY A 39 -9.65 15.09 14.24
C GLY A 39 -10.06 15.99 13.07
N LEU A 40 -11.23 15.73 12.44
CA LEU A 40 -11.65 16.40 11.21
C LEU A 40 -12.69 17.50 11.46
N TYR A 41 -12.60 18.61 10.72
CA TYR A 41 -13.57 19.71 10.87
C TYR A 41 -14.97 19.29 10.38
N ARG A 42 -16.03 19.84 10.99
CA ARG A 42 -17.45 19.56 10.64
C ARG A 42 -17.76 19.69 9.14
N LYS A 43 -17.10 20.61 8.43
CA LYS A 43 -17.28 20.83 6.99
C LYS A 43 -16.54 19.82 6.11
N GLU A 44 -15.53 19.15 6.64
CA GLU A 44 -14.69 18.17 5.93
C GLU A 44 -15.24 16.75 6.04
N LYS A 45 -16.13 16.51 7.01
CA LYS A 45 -16.86 15.24 7.18
C LYS A 45 -17.66 14.83 5.93
N LYS A 46 -18.00 15.75 5.03
CA LYS A 46 -18.65 15.45 3.73
C LYS A 46 -17.73 14.69 2.77
N TYR A 47 -16.41 14.92 2.82
CA TYR A 47 -15.45 14.18 2.00
C TYR A 47 -15.17 12.77 2.53
N ALA A 48 -15.67 12.44 3.73
CA ALA A 48 -15.43 11.14 4.35
C ALA A 48 -16.11 9.96 3.64
N ILE A 49 -17.30 10.15 3.09
CA ILE A 49 -18.04 9.07 2.40
C ILE A 49 -17.34 8.64 1.10
N PRO A 50 -17.03 9.55 0.14
CA PRO A 50 -16.31 9.15 -1.07
C PRO A 50 -14.90 8.64 -0.76
N PHE A 51 -14.29 9.13 0.32
CA PHE A 51 -13.02 8.63 0.82
C PHE A 51 -13.11 7.17 1.29
N MET A 52 -14.10 6.82 2.13
CA MET A 52 -14.29 5.45 2.61
C MET A 52 -14.44 4.46 1.45
N ILE A 53 -15.24 4.83 0.45
CA ILE A 53 -15.43 4.01 -0.76
C ILE A 53 -14.12 3.88 -1.52
N SER A 54 -13.36 4.98 -1.64
CA SER A 54 -12.05 4.97 -2.29
C SER A 54 -11.06 4.08 -1.57
N THR A 55 -11.00 4.09 -0.24
CA THR A 55 -10.14 3.22 0.58
C THR A 55 -10.45 1.75 0.35
N ILE A 56 -11.71 1.35 0.45
CA ILE A 56 -12.11 -0.06 0.20
C ILE A 56 -11.73 -0.49 -1.21
N PHE A 57 -11.97 0.39 -2.19
CA PHE A 57 -11.59 0.14 -3.58
C PHE A 57 -10.07 0.01 -3.73
N LEU A 58 -9.29 0.90 -3.10
CA LEU A 58 -7.84 0.93 -3.22
C LEU A 58 -7.19 -0.29 -2.54
N PHE A 59 -7.69 -0.71 -1.37
CA PHE A 59 -7.27 -1.94 -0.70
C PHE A 59 -7.50 -3.16 -1.60
N SER A 60 -8.71 -3.27 -2.15
CA SER A 60 -9.12 -4.37 -3.03
C SER A 60 -8.32 -4.37 -4.33
N ALA A 61 -8.11 -3.19 -4.91
CA ALA A 61 -7.27 -2.99 -6.10
C ALA A 61 -5.81 -3.34 -5.82
N GLY A 62 -5.29 -3.03 -4.63
CA GLY A 62 -3.95 -3.39 -4.20
C GLY A 62 -3.76 -4.90 -4.10
N GLY A 63 -4.70 -5.60 -3.48
CA GLY A 63 -4.70 -7.07 -3.45
C GLY A 63 -4.80 -7.69 -4.84
N TYR A 64 -5.68 -7.16 -5.69
CA TYR A 64 -5.81 -7.62 -7.07
C TYR A 64 -4.54 -7.37 -7.90
N PHE A 65 -3.93 -6.19 -7.77
CA PHE A 65 -2.69 -5.82 -8.45
C PHE A 65 -1.52 -6.68 -7.98
N ALA A 66 -1.44 -6.95 -6.67
CA ALA A 66 -0.46 -7.85 -6.10
C ALA A 66 -0.56 -9.26 -6.69
N TYR A 67 -1.77 -9.85 -6.72
CA TYR A 67 -2.01 -11.18 -7.28
C TYR A 67 -1.76 -11.26 -8.79
N ARG A 68 -2.22 -10.26 -9.55
CA ARG A 68 -2.25 -10.35 -11.01
C ARG A 68 -0.97 -9.89 -11.69
N ILE A 69 -0.24 -8.95 -11.09
CA ILE A 69 0.89 -8.27 -11.71
C ILE A 69 2.18 -8.54 -10.96
N VAL A 70 2.27 -8.16 -9.67
CA VAL A 70 3.55 -8.20 -8.94
C VAL A 70 3.97 -9.61 -8.59
N TYR A 71 3.05 -10.43 -8.06
CA TYR A 71 3.33 -11.82 -7.70
C TYR A 71 3.85 -12.66 -8.89
N PRO A 72 3.18 -12.69 -10.06
CA PRO A 72 3.70 -13.43 -11.21
C PRO A 72 5.00 -12.83 -11.77
N ALA A 73 5.16 -11.50 -11.74
CA ALA A 73 6.42 -10.87 -12.16
C ALA A 73 7.60 -11.28 -11.25
N ALA A 74 7.38 -11.32 -9.94
CA ALA A 74 8.36 -11.77 -8.97
C ALA A 74 8.71 -13.26 -9.15
N LEU A 75 7.71 -14.12 -9.33
CA LEU A 75 7.93 -15.55 -9.59
C LEU A 75 8.67 -15.80 -10.91
N ASP A 76 8.25 -15.15 -12.01
CA ASP A 76 8.92 -15.28 -13.30
C ASP A 76 10.37 -14.80 -13.20
N PHE A 77 10.64 -13.69 -12.49
CA PHE A 77 12.00 -13.24 -12.24
C PHE A 77 12.84 -14.29 -11.47
N LEU A 78 12.33 -14.80 -10.34
CA LEU A 78 13.05 -15.81 -9.53
C LEU A 78 13.33 -17.10 -10.33
N VAL A 79 12.34 -17.62 -11.04
CA VAL A 79 12.50 -18.84 -11.85
C VAL A 79 13.45 -18.61 -13.02
N ARG A 80 13.40 -17.43 -13.66
CA ARG A 80 14.33 -17.08 -14.73
C ARG A 80 15.75 -16.93 -14.24
N PHE A 81 15.94 -16.36 -13.06
CA PHE A 81 17.25 -16.22 -12.43
C PHE A 81 17.86 -17.60 -12.15
N GLY A 82 17.05 -18.54 -11.68
CA GLY A 82 17.44 -19.93 -11.40
C GLY A 82 17.43 -20.89 -12.59
N ARG A 83 17.40 -20.42 -13.86
CA ARG A 83 17.25 -21.28 -15.06
C ARG A 83 18.27 -22.42 -15.19
N GLN A 84 19.42 -22.30 -14.54
CA GLN A 84 20.46 -23.32 -14.53
C GLN A 84 20.15 -24.49 -13.57
N PHE A 85 19.14 -24.34 -12.72
CA PHE A 85 18.73 -25.30 -11.70
C PHE A 85 17.31 -25.79 -11.97
N THR A 86 17.00 -27.02 -11.56
CA THR A 86 15.63 -27.53 -11.57
C THR A 86 14.86 -26.94 -10.40
N PRO A 87 13.82 -26.11 -10.61
CA PRO A 87 13.12 -25.44 -9.53
C PRO A 87 12.32 -26.44 -8.70
N MET A 88 12.62 -26.54 -7.41
CA MET A 88 11.86 -27.34 -6.45
C MET A 88 11.15 -26.42 -5.46
N ILE A 89 10.00 -25.89 -5.86
CA ILE A 89 9.27 -24.91 -5.07
C ILE A 89 8.47 -25.60 -3.96
N THR A 90 8.67 -25.17 -2.72
CA THR A 90 7.91 -25.65 -1.56
C THR A 90 6.57 -24.92 -1.44
N ILE A 91 5.56 -25.60 -0.89
CA ILE A 91 4.25 -24.96 -0.63
C ILE A 91 4.42 -23.80 0.36
N HIS A 92 5.29 -23.97 1.36
CA HIS A 92 5.57 -22.94 2.35
C HIS A 92 6.09 -21.64 1.73
N GLU A 93 7.18 -21.70 0.97
CA GLU A 93 7.79 -20.50 0.35
C GLU A 93 6.86 -19.84 -0.66
N TYR A 94 6.15 -20.65 -1.47
CA TYR A 94 5.18 -20.15 -2.43
C TYR A 94 4.07 -19.33 -1.75
N THR A 95 3.56 -19.85 -0.63
CA THR A 95 2.47 -19.24 0.14
C THR A 95 2.95 -18.02 0.91
N ASP A 96 4.15 -18.06 1.49
CA ASP A 96 4.70 -16.95 2.26
C ASP A 96 5.06 -15.77 1.36
N LEU A 97 5.58 -16.05 0.15
CA LEU A 97 5.72 -15.04 -0.88
C LEU A 97 4.35 -14.44 -1.21
N PHE A 98 3.35 -15.27 -1.49
CA PHE A 98 2.02 -14.79 -1.87
C PHE A 98 1.41 -13.88 -0.79
N LEU A 99 1.50 -14.27 0.47
CA LEU A 99 1.00 -13.49 1.61
C LEU A 99 1.77 -12.18 1.78
N THR A 100 3.09 -12.23 1.76
CA THR A 100 3.95 -11.05 1.94
C THR A 100 3.70 -10.03 0.84
N VAL A 101 3.63 -10.48 -0.41
CA VAL A 101 3.35 -9.62 -1.56
C VAL A 101 1.94 -9.04 -1.48
N THR A 102 0.93 -9.88 -1.21
CA THR A 102 -0.47 -9.44 -1.19
C THR A 102 -0.76 -8.47 -0.05
N LEU A 103 -0.29 -8.77 1.16
CA LEU A 103 -0.44 -7.89 2.32
C LEU A 103 0.40 -6.62 2.18
N GLY A 104 1.65 -6.76 1.77
CA GLY A 104 2.57 -5.64 1.59
C GLY A 104 2.04 -4.64 0.59
N LEU A 105 1.63 -5.09 -0.60
CA LEU A 105 1.05 -4.19 -1.60
C LEU A 105 -0.33 -3.69 -1.22
N GLY A 106 -1.19 -4.51 -0.60
CA GLY A 106 -2.49 -4.05 -0.11
C GLY A 106 -2.35 -2.86 0.84
N LEU A 107 -1.39 -2.92 1.78
CA LEU A 107 -1.09 -1.83 2.70
C LEU A 107 -0.44 -0.63 2.02
N VAL A 108 0.48 -0.84 1.07
CA VAL A 108 1.08 0.27 0.31
C VAL A 108 0.03 1.00 -0.53
N PHE A 109 -0.96 0.28 -1.06
CA PHE A 109 -2.06 0.91 -1.78
C PHE A 109 -2.89 1.84 -0.90
N GLU A 110 -2.81 1.77 0.43
CA GLU A 110 -3.41 2.76 1.34
C GLU A 110 -2.61 4.06 1.47
N MET A 111 -1.39 4.13 0.93
CA MET A 111 -0.55 5.33 1.00
C MET A 111 -1.23 6.61 0.46
N PRO A 112 -1.95 6.58 -0.69
CA PRO A 112 -2.64 7.78 -1.20
C PRO A 112 -3.76 8.25 -0.29
N ILE A 113 -4.44 7.33 0.39
CA ILE A 113 -5.49 7.59 1.37
C ILE A 113 -4.89 8.22 2.63
N LEU A 114 -3.77 7.67 3.11
CA LEU A 114 -3.04 8.21 4.25
C LEU A 114 -2.51 9.63 3.94
N VAL A 115 -1.98 9.85 2.75
CA VAL A 115 -1.52 11.18 2.31
C VAL A 115 -2.67 12.16 2.15
N PHE A 116 -3.79 11.75 1.54
CA PHE A 116 -5.00 12.57 1.46
C PHE A 116 -5.40 13.08 2.84
N PHE A 117 -5.40 12.19 3.83
CA PHE A 117 -5.81 12.50 5.18
C PHE A 117 -4.83 13.47 5.87
N LEU A 118 -3.53 13.19 5.81
CA LEU A 118 -2.50 14.07 6.36
C LEU A 118 -2.51 15.46 5.67
N ALA A 119 -2.78 15.51 4.37
CA ALA A 119 -2.90 16.75 3.62
C ALA A 119 -4.16 17.54 3.99
N LEU A 120 -5.27 16.85 4.28
CA LEU A 120 -6.52 17.48 4.73
C LEU A 120 -6.36 18.12 6.12
N MET A 121 -5.63 17.46 7.03
CA MET A 121 -5.27 18.04 8.33
C MET A 121 -4.21 19.16 8.24
N GLY A 122 -3.60 19.36 7.06
CA GLY A 122 -2.53 20.33 6.86
C GLY A 122 -1.18 19.93 7.46
N VAL A 123 -0.96 18.64 7.75
CA VAL A 123 0.30 18.10 8.28
C VAL A 123 1.37 18.03 7.18
N ILE A 124 0.97 17.65 5.96
CA ILE A 124 1.86 17.54 4.81
C ILE A 124 1.32 18.32 3.62
N SER A 125 2.20 19.01 2.89
CA SER A 125 1.83 19.72 1.66
C SER A 125 2.46 19.06 0.43
N ALA A 126 1.83 19.23 -0.74
CA ALA A 126 2.39 18.73 -2.00
C ALA A 126 3.81 19.27 -2.26
N GLY A 127 4.06 20.54 -1.96
CA GLY A 127 5.41 21.14 -2.07
C GLY A 127 6.42 20.54 -1.09
N TRP A 128 6.00 20.23 0.13
CA TRP A 128 6.84 19.55 1.12
C TRP A 128 7.18 18.12 0.70
N MET A 129 6.18 17.38 0.18
CA MET A 129 6.40 16.03 -0.36
C MET A 129 7.38 16.06 -1.54
N TRP A 130 7.18 16.99 -2.48
CA TRP A 130 8.06 17.14 -3.64
C TRP A 130 9.50 17.46 -3.25
N ARG A 131 9.71 18.38 -2.30
CA ARG A 131 11.03 18.74 -1.79
C ARG A 131 11.72 17.56 -1.09
N ASN A 132 10.94 16.66 -0.48
CA ASN A 132 11.43 15.49 0.26
C ASN A 132 11.35 14.17 -0.52
N ILE A 133 11.21 14.23 -1.86
CA ILE A 133 11.10 13.04 -2.71
C ILE A 133 12.26 12.06 -2.51
N ARG A 134 13.47 12.56 -2.27
CA ARG A 134 14.65 11.72 -1.98
C ARG A 134 14.46 10.81 -0.76
N TYR A 135 13.79 11.29 0.28
CA TYR A 135 13.51 10.51 1.48
C TYR A 135 12.36 9.52 1.24
N ALA A 136 11.36 9.91 0.47
CA ALA A 136 10.27 9.02 0.08
C ALA A 136 10.78 7.87 -0.80
N VAL A 137 11.64 8.16 -1.78
CA VAL A 137 12.29 7.15 -2.62
C VAL A 137 13.09 6.19 -1.74
N LEU A 138 13.92 6.70 -0.82
CA LEU A 138 14.67 5.85 0.11
C LEU A 138 13.74 4.95 0.95
N GLY A 139 12.68 5.52 1.53
CA GLY A 139 11.69 4.75 2.31
C GLY A 139 10.99 3.67 1.47
N ILE A 140 10.64 4.00 0.22
CA ILE A 140 10.04 3.04 -0.72
C ILE A 140 10.99 1.89 -1.02
N PHE A 141 12.29 2.16 -1.26
CA PHE A 141 13.27 1.10 -1.47
C PHE A 141 13.51 0.25 -0.22
N ILE A 142 13.45 0.83 0.98
CA ILE A 142 13.51 0.08 2.24
C ILE A 142 12.31 -0.87 2.36
N VAL A 143 11.11 -0.37 2.12
CA VAL A 143 9.88 -1.20 2.16
C VAL A 143 9.90 -2.25 1.05
N ALA A 144 10.33 -1.89 -0.16
CA ALA A 144 10.48 -2.82 -1.27
C ALA A 144 11.50 -3.93 -0.95
N GLY A 145 12.62 -3.60 -0.29
CA GLY A 145 13.59 -4.60 0.17
C GLY A 145 13.07 -5.50 1.28
N ALA A 146 12.17 -5.02 2.14
CA ALA A 146 11.54 -5.83 3.18
C ALA A 146 10.44 -6.76 2.61
N LEU A 147 9.75 -6.35 1.55
CA LEU A 147 8.70 -7.14 0.90
C LEU A 147 9.23 -8.08 -0.19
N ALA A 148 10.34 -7.71 -0.83
CA ALA A 148 10.96 -8.54 -1.85
C ALA A 148 11.51 -9.83 -1.20
N PRO A 149 11.25 -11.00 -1.79
CA PRO A 149 11.75 -12.27 -1.26
C PRO A 149 13.27 -12.39 -1.34
N THR A 150 13.87 -11.66 -2.27
CA THR A 150 15.30 -11.67 -2.54
C THR A 150 15.81 -10.22 -2.50
N PRO A 151 16.93 -9.94 -1.81
CA PRO A 151 17.49 -8.61 -1.70
C PRO A 151 18.29 -8.23 -2.95
N ASP A 152 17.73 -8.49 -4.14
CA ASP A 152 18.33 -8.13 -5.42
C ASP A 152 17.66 -6.89 -6.03
N VAL A 153 18.43 -6.18 -6.85
CA VAL A 153 18.01 -4.89 -7.44
C VAL A 153 16.77 -5.05 -8.32
N SER A 154 16.62 -6.18 -9.03
CA SER A 154 15.51 -6.38 -9.97
C SER A 154 14.20 -6.58 -9.23
N SER A 155 14.19 -7.48 -8.23
CA SER A 155 13.06 -7.65 -7.33
C SER A 155 12.70 -6.33 -6.66
N MET A 156 13.67 -5.61 -6.08
CA MET A 156 13.42 -4.32 -5.45
C MET A 156 12.76 -3.31 -6.40
N ILE A 157 13.16 -3.26 -7.68
CA ILE A 157 12.55 -2.38 -8.68
C ILE A 157 11.11 -2.79 -9.00
N ILE A 158 10.82 -4.10 -9.11
CA ILE A 158 9.46 -4.62 -9.36
C ILE A 158 8.50 -4.15 -8.26
N PHE A 159 8.95 -4.19 -6.99
CA PHE A 159 8.15 -3.72 -5.87
C PHE A 159 8.14 -2.21 -5.74
N ALA A 160 9.27 -1.52 -5.91
CA ALA A 160 9.36 -0.07 -5.75
C ALA A 160 8.61 0.71 -6.84
N SER A 161 8.56 0.19 -8.08
CA SER A 161 7.90 0.85 -9.21
C SER A 161 6.43 1.22 -8.93
N PRO A 162 5.54 0.30 -8.54
CA PRO A 162 4.16 0.66 -8.20
C PRO A 162 4.07 1.60 -7.00
N MET A 163 4.96 1.47 -6.00
CA MET A 163 4.98 2.37 -4.83
C MET A 163 5.36 3.80 -5.21
N LEU A 164 6.32 3.98 -6.12
CA LEU A 164 6.72 5.30 -6.64
C LEU A 164 5.59 5.95 -7.42
N VAL A 165 4.88 5.17 -8.24
CA VAL A 165 3.68 5.65 -8.96
C VAL A 165 2.60 6.09 -7.97
N LEU A 166 2.31 5.27 -6.96
CA LEU A 166 1.36 5.61 -5.90
C LEU A 166 1.79 6.85 -5.11
N TYR A 167 3.08 7.03 -4.86
CA TYR A 167 3.59 8.24 -4.22
C TYR A 167 3.38 9.47 -5.10
N GLY A 168 3.61 9.38 -6.41
CA GLY A 168 3.30 10.44 -7.36
C GLY A 168 1.81 10.79 -7.38
N ILE A 169 0.93 9.78 -7.40
CA ILE A 169 -0.52 9.97 -7.28
C ILE A 169 -0.87 10.65 -5.95
N SER A 170 -0.24 10.22 -4.86
CA SER A 170 -0.40 10.82 -3.52
C SER A 170 -0.04 12.30 -3.50
N ILE A 171 1.04 12.71 -4.19
CA ILE A 171 1.40 14.13 -4.32
C ILE A 171 0.33 14.91 -5.09
N GLY A 172 -0.20 14.34 -6.18
CA GLY A 172 -1.29 14.94 -6.96
C GLY A 172 -2.56 15.12 -6.14
N ILE A 173 -2.92 14.12 -5.33
CA ILE A 173 -4.04 14.20 -4.38
C ILE A 173 -3.77 15.26 -3.33
N ALA A 174 -2.58 15.29 -2.74
CA ALA A 174 -2.20 16.33 -1.81
C ALA A 174 -2.28 17.71 -2.48
N TRP A 175 -1.94 17.86 -3.75
CA TRP A 175 -2.08 19.16 -4.44
C TRP A 175 -3.54 19.60 -4.60
N PHE A 176 -4.44 18.65 -4.90
CA PHE A 176 -5.87 18.94 -5.01
C PHE A 176 -6.54 19.23 -3.66
N VAL A 177 -6.09 18.56 -2.61
CA VAL A 177 -6.65 18.67 -1.25
C VAL A 177 -6.04 19.82 -0.47
N HIS A 178 -4.71 20.01 -0.58
CA HIS A 178 -3.95 20.92 0.25
C HIS A 178 -4.30 22.37 -0.10
N PRO A 179 -5.05 23.07 0.76
CA PRO A 179 -5.46 24.41 0.49
C PRO A 179 -4.43 25.31 1.13
N THR A 180 -3.20 25.30 0.61
CA THR A 180 -2.24 26.39 0.87
C THR A 180 -2.86 27.76 0.51
N GLN A 181 -4.05 27.77 -0.12
CA GLN A 181 -4.93 28.93 -0.34
C GLN A 181 -6.11 29.13 0.63
N ARG A 182 -6.57 28.20 1.49
CA ARG A 182 -7.67 28.51 2.45
C ARG A 182 -7.22 29.38 3.61
N ARG A 183 -5.99 29.19 4.12
CA ARG A 183 -5.42 30.08 5.15
C ARG A 183 -4.83 31.38 4.59
N ALA A 184 -4.36 31.43 3.35
CA ALA A 184 -4.15 32.70 2.65
C ALA A 184 -5.48 33.44 2.39
N ARG A 185 -6.59 32.72 2.17
CA ARG A 185 -7.96 33.28 2.10
C ARG A 185 -8.51 33.71 3.45
N GLU A 186 -8.19 33.02 4.55
CA GLU A 186 -8.59 33.43 5.91
C GLU A 186 -7.76 34.62 6.42
N ALA A 187 -6.47 34.71 6.05
CA ALA A 187 -5.64 35.89 6.30
C ALA A 187 -6.04 37.14 5.49
N ARG A 188 -6.56 37.00 4.25
CA ARG A 188 -7.18 38.08 3.44
C ARG A 188 -8.63 38.44 3.84
N LYS A 189 -9.25 37.64 4.71
CA LYS A 189 -10.62 37.89 5.20
C LYS A 189 -10.64 38.60 6.56
N ASN A 190 -9.52 38.55 7.28
CA ASN A 190 -9.30 39.15 8.59
C ASN A 190 -8.33 40.36 8.52
N ALA A 191 -7.96 40.81 7.32
CA ALA A 191 -7.21 42.01 7.01
C ALA A 191 -8.01 42.83 6.00
#